data_AF-A0A534VTI1-F1
#
_entry.id   AF-A0A534VTI1-F1
#
_cell.length_a   1.000
_cell.length_b   1.000
_cell.length_c   1.000
_cell.angle_alpha   90.00
_cell.angle_beta   90.00
_cell.angle_gamma   90.00
#
_symmetry.space_group_name_H-M   'P 1'
#
loop_
_entity.id
_entity.type
_entity.pdbx_description
1 polymer ?
#
loop_
_entity_poly.entity_id
_entity_poly.type
_entity_poly.pdbx_seq_one_letter_code
_entity_poly.pdbx_strand_id
1 'polypeptide(L)' 'MARQNQARLFGVLGDPVDHSLSPAMHNAAFAAAGLPHVYLRYRVPA' A
#
# COMPACT_ATOMS: atom_id res chain seq x y z
N MET A 1 16.49 7.42 -20.85
CA MET A 1 16.29 6.11 -20.20
C MET A 1 14.95 6.13 -19.48
N ALA A 2 13.96 5.37 -19.95
CA ALA A 2 12.66 5.30 -19.29
C ALA A 2 12.83 4.58 -17.95
N ARG A 3 12.46 5.23 -16.85
CA ARG A 3 12.41 4.59 -15.53
C ARG A 3 11.34 3.50 -15.60
N GLN A 4 11.76 2.24 -15.58
CA GLN A 4 10.84 1.10 -15.55
C GLN A 4 9.85 1.29 -14.40
N ASN A 5 8.55 1.15 -14.69
CA ASN A 5 7.48 1.25 -13.69
C ASN A 5 7.46 -0.04 -12.86
N GLN A 6 8.48 -0.19 -12.00
CA GLN A 6 8.62 -1.38 -11.15
C GLN A 6 7.56 -1.38 -10.06
N ALA A 7 7.00 -2.56 -9.80
CA ALA A 7 6.12 -2.78 -8.68
C ALA A 7 6.80 -2.39 -7.37
N ARG A 8 6.03 -1.76 -6.47
CA ARG A 8 6.50 -1.32 -5.16
C ARG A 8 5.49 -1.73 -4.11
N LEU A 9 6.01 -2.02 -2.93
CA LEU A 9 5.23 -2.32 -1.75
C LEU A 9 5.21 -1.08 -0.83
N PHE A 10 4.01 -0.72 -0.40
CA PHE A 10 3.74 0.33 0.57
C PHE A 10 3.02 -0.28 1.77
N GLY A 11 3.00 0.42 2.89
CA GLY A 11 2.12 0.02 3.98
C GLY A 11 2.02 0.99 5.15
N VAL A 12 1.05 0.70 6.00
CA VAL A 12 0.84 1.34 7.30
C VAL A 12 1.37 0.43 8.41
N LEU A 13 2.14 1.02 9.32
CA LEU A 13 2.68 0.35 10.51
C LEU A 13 1.94 0.88 11.74
N GLY A 14 1.46 0.00 12.62
CA GLY A 14 0.82 0.41 13.88
C GLY A 14 0.33 -0.76 14.71
N ASP A 15 -0.16 -0.47 15.92
CA ASP A 15 -0.81 -1.42 16.82
C ASP A 15 -1.87 -0.69 17.67
N PRO A 16 -3.19 -0.91 17.47
CA PRO A 16 -3.81 -1.81 16.50
C PRO A 16 -3.87 -1.20 15.09
N VAL A 17 -3.69 -2.03 14.05
CA VAL A 17 -3.76 -1.61 12.63
C VAL A 17 -4.91 -2.28 11.85
N ASP A 18 -5.60 -3.24 12.47
CA ASP A 18 -6.55 -4.15 11.79
C ASP A 18 -7.86 -3.51 11.33
N HIS A 19 -8.16 -2.28 11.76
CA HIS A 19 -9.35 -1.55 11.31
C HIS A 19 -9.01 -0.45 10.29
N SER A 20 -7.74 -0.33 9.89
CA SER A 20 -7.33 0.65 8.88
C SER A 20 -7.99 0.35 7.53
N LEU A 21 -8.70 1.34 6.99
CA LEU A 21 -9.22 1.34 5.62
C LEU A 21 -8.18 1.78 4.58
N SER A 22 -6.99 2.21 5.02
CA SER A 22 -5.92 2.68 4.13
C SER A 22 -5.53 1.66 3.05
N PRO A 23 -5.40 0.35 3.32
CA PRO A 23 -5.15 -0.64 2.28
C PRO A 23 -6.23 -0.66 1.19
N ALA A 24 -7.51 -0.56 1.55
CA ALA A 24 -8.58 -0.55 0.56
C ALA A 24 -8.51 0.71 -0.31
N MET A 25 -8.33 1.88 0.31
CA MET A 25 -8.24 3.17 -0.38
C MET A 25 -7.02 3.24 -1.32
N HIS A 26 -5.83 2.87 -0.86
CA HIS A 26 -4.62 2.98 -1.67
C HIS A 26 -4.55 1.96 -2.79
N ASN A 27 -4.98 0.71 -2.56
CA ASN A 27 -5.02 -0.28 -3.63
C ASN A 27 -6.04 0.10 -4.71
N ALA A 28 -7.19 0.68 -4.34
CA ALA A 28 -8.14 1.23 -5.31
C ALA A 28 -7.54 2.38 -6.12
N ALA A 29 -6.79 3.28 -5.48
CA ALA A 29 -6.08 4.37 -6.16
C ALA A 29 -4.99 3.86 -7.11
N PHE A 30 -4.22 2.84 -6.72
CA PHE A 30 -3.21 2.23 -7.59
C PHE A 30 -3.85 1.57 -8.82
N ALA A 31 -4.97 0.85 -8.64
CA ALA A 31 -5.72 0.27 -9.74
C ALA A 31 -6.26 1.34 -10.70
N ALA A 32 -6.87 2.41 -10.16
CA ALA A 32 -7.40 3.51 -10.95
C ALA A 32 -6.30 4.27 -11.73
N ALA A 33 -5.09 4.34 -11.19
CA ALA A 33 -3.94 5.00 -11.81
C ALA A 33 -3.10 4.08 -12.73
N GLY A 34 -3.45 2.79 -12.86
CA GLY A 34 -2.66 1.82 -13.62
C GLY A 34 -1.25 1.58 -13.03
N LEU A 35 -1.11 1.75 -11.72
CA LEU A 35 0.17 1.57 -11.02
C LEU A 35 0.30 0.13 -10.51
N PRO A 36 1.45 -0.53 -10.70
CA PRO A 36 1.67 -1.93 -10.29
C PRO A 36 2.04 -2.02 -8.80
N HIS A 37 1.38 -1.23 -7.95
CA HIS A 37 1.75 -1.09 -6.54
C HIS A 37 0.79 -1.84 -5.64
N VAL A 38 1.29 -2.25 -4.48
CA VAL A 38 0.50 -2.93 -3.44
C VAL A 38 0.66 -2.16 -2.14
N TYR A 39 -0.44 -1.97 -1.41
CA TYR A 39 -0.47 -1.38 -0.08
C TYR A 39 -0.95 -2.40 0.95
N LEU A 40 -0.15 -2.68 1.98
CA LEU A 40 -0.46 -3.60 3.07
C LEU A 40 -0.51 -2.89 4.43
N ARG A 41 -1.00 -3.61 5.43
CA ARG A 41 -0.94 -3.18 6.84
C ARG A 41 -0.08 -4.17 7.61
N TYR A 42 0.74 -3.65 8.52
CA TYR A 42 1.61 -4.47 9.37
C TYR A 42 1.41 -4.07 10.82
N ARG A 43 1.07 -5.06 11.65
CA ARG A 43 1.04 -4.88 13.10
C ARG A 43 2.48 -4.83 13.61
N VAL A 44 2.85 -3.73 14.23
CA VAL A 44 4.19 -3.53 14.81
C VAL A 44 4.00 -3.14 16.28
N PRO A 45 4.21 -4.08 17.22
CA PRO A 45 4.18 -3.78 18.66
C PRO A 45 5.24 -2.75 19.03
N ALA A 46 4.97 -1.94 20.05
CA ALA A 46 5.94 -1.03 20.65
C ALA A 46 7.03 -1.77 21.44
#